data_AF-A0A3B9PRE9-F1
#
_entry.id   AF-A0A3B9PRE9-F1
#
_cell.length_a   1.000
_cell.length_b   1.000
_cell.length_c   1.000
_cell.angle_alpha   90.00
_cell.angle_beta   90.00
_cell.angle_gamma   90.00
#
_symmetry.space_group_name_H-M   'P 1'
#
loop_
_entity.id
_entity.type
_entity.pdbx_description
1 polymer ?
#
loop_
_entity_poly.entity_id
_entity_poly.type
_entity_poly.pdbx_seq_one_letter_code
_entity_poly.pdbx_strand_id
1 'polypeptide(L)'
;AISWLDRFGVDGFRVDAVASMLYLDYARKDGEWQPNEFGGNENLEAIDFIKQFNQAIHEEYPDVISIAEESTSFPQITNPPSSGGLGFDLKWNMGWMHDVLGYFSTEPIHRKHKHNQLTFGAMYQFSENFVQAFSHDEVVHGKGSLVNKMSLAYQDDRIANLRALLALQWTWPGKKTLFMGCEFGQWGEWNHESALDWALLDFPSHQGLSALLKDLNKLYKEHPAWALIDHVADKFCWIDCNDADGQTLSFLKFGTYPEDTIMVACNFSDSLRHRDWGCPHAGEWQVLLDTDSPDYAGQGSAGATRFSTFDHPCDSMPCGLSFAVSRWSVRILSLLKS
;
A
#
# COMPACT_ATOMS: atom_id res chain seq x y z
N ALA A 1 16.46 13.46 -18.89
CA ALA A 1 16.51 13.55 -17.42
C ALA A 1 17.49 14.59 -16.91
N ILE A 2 18.78 14.53 -17.25
CA ILE A 2 19.81 15.43 -16.68
C ILE A 2 19.44 16.92 -16.70
N SER A 3 18.89 17.45 -17.80
CA SER A 3 18.47 18.86 -17.84
C SER A 3 17.38 19.22 -16.83
N TRP A 4 16.52 18.28 -16.41
CA TRP A 4 15.53 18.49 -15.35
C TRP A 4 16.18 18.56 -13.98
N LEU A 5 17.16 17.67 -13.72
CA LEU A 5 17.95 17.66 -12.49
C LEU A 5 18.77 18.94 -12.36
N ASP A 6 19.58 19.24 -13.37
CA ASP A 6 20.51 20.39 -13.40
C ASP A 6 19.78 21.74 -13.31
N ARG A 7 18.72 21.93 -14.09
CA ARG A 7 18.10 23.26 -14.25
C ARG A 7 16.91 23.52 -13.34
N PHE A 8 16.24 22.47 -12.88
CA PHE A 8 15.00 22.60 -12.11
C PHE A 8 15.09 21.95 -10.72
N GLY A 9 16.14 21.18 -10.43
CA GLY A 9 16.37 20.60 -9.10
C GLY A 9 15.27 19.62 -8.67
N VAL A 10 14.72 18.84 -9.60
CA VAL A 10 13.77 17.76 -9.26
C VAL A 10 14.49 16.63 -8.55
N ASP A 11 13.84 15.93 -7.62
CA ASP A 11 14.48 14.84 -6.86
C ASP A 11 14.31 13.46 -7.52
N GLY A 12 13.56 13.38 -8.63
CA GLY A 12 13.32 12.09 -9.27
C GLY A 12 12.41 12.10 -10.48
N PHE A 13 12.24 10.91 -11.05
CA PHE A 13 11.42 10.64 -12.23
C PHE A 13 10.48 9.47 -11.98
N ARG A 14 9.27 9.55 -12.54
CA ARG A 14 8.39 8.40 -12.72
C ARG A 14 8.17 8.19 -14.21
N VAL A 15 8.40 6.97 -14.71
CA VAL A 15 8.18 6.62 -16.12
C VAL A 15 6.88 5.81 -16.22
N ASP A 16 5.93 6.32 -16.99
CA ASP A 16 4.66 5.63 -17.30
C ASP A 16 4.86 4.53 -18.33
N ALA A 17 4.00 3.52 -18.28
CA ALA A 17 3.80 2.52 -19.31
C ALA A 17 5.13 1.99 -19.86
N VAL A 18 6.06 1.59 -18.97
CA VAL A 18 7.39 1.12 -19.36
C VAL A 18 7.30 -0.07 -20.31
N ALA A 19 6.27 -0.91 -20.15
CA ALA A 19 5.94 -2.01 -21.07
C ALA A 19 5.81 -1.55 -22.54
N SER A 20 5.32 -0.34 -22.80
CA SER A 20 5.19 0.21 -24.16
C SER A 20 6.53 0.43 -24.85
N MET A 21 7.60 0.59 -24.07
CA MET A 21 8.97 0.67 -24.57
C MET A 21 9.60 -0.71 -24.70
N LEU A 22 9.37 -1.60 -23.72
CA LEU A 22 10.05 -2.89 -23.60
C LEU A 22 9.67 -3.91 -24.67
N TYR A 23 8.48 -3.80 -25.26
CA TYR A 23 7.94 -4.83 -26.14
C TYR A 23 7.65 -4.31 -27.55
N LEU A 24 8.21 -4.99 -28.55
CA LEU A 24 8.02 -4.69 -29.98
C LEU A 24 6.59 -4.96 -30.46
N ASP A 25 5.84 -5.80 -29.74
CA ASP A 25 4.46 -6.17 -30.01
C ASP A 25 3.44 -5.42 -29.12
N TYR A 26 3.88 -4.44 -28.32
CA TYR A 26 2.98 -3.68 -27.46
C TYR A 26 1.86 -3.01 -28.28
N ALA A 27 0.61 -3.35 -27.94
CA ALA A 27 -0.60 -2.90 -28.63
C ALA A 27 -0.63 -3.17 -30.15
N ARG A 28 0.07 -4.22 -30.62
CA ARG A 28 0.08 -4.66 -32.03
C ARG A 28 -0.48 -6.08 -32.16
N LYS A 29 -1.11 -6.39 -33.28
CA LYS A 29 -1.61 -7.75 -33.54
C LYS A 29 -0.52 -8.64 -34.10
N ASP A 30 -0.80 -9.95 -34.11
CA ASP A 30 0.04 -10.90 -34.81
C ASP A 30 0.21 -10.51 -36.29
N GLY A 31 1.46 -10.55 -36.77
CA GLY A 31 1.85 -10.09 -38.11
C GLY A 31 2.05 -8.58 -38.30
N GLU A 32 1.79 -7.74 -37.29
CA GLU A 32 1.99 -6.28 -37.34
C GLU A 32 3.31 -5.80 -36.69
N TRP A 33 4.17 -6.72 -36.26
CA TRP A 33 5.47 -6.45 -35.65
C TRP A 33 6.54 -7.43 -36.15
N GLN A 34 7.80 -7.11 -35.92
CA GLN A 34 8.94 -7.96 -36.28
C GLN A 34 9.76 -8.28 -35.03
N PRO A 35 10.24 -9.53 -34.87
CA PRO A 35 11.07 -9.89 -33.73
C PRO A 35 12.44 -9.22 -33.77
N ASN A 36 13.07 -9.15 -32.60
CA ASN A 36 14.46 -8.72 -32.48
C ASN A 36 15.43 -9.73 -33.11
N GLU A 37 16.73 -9.39 -33.12
CA GLU A 37 17.77 -10.23 -33.73
C GLU A 37 17.89 -11.65 -33.11
N PHE A 38 17.33 -11.87 -31.93
CA PHE A 38 17.30 -13.16 -31.23
C PHE A 38 15.96 -13.90 -31.38
N GLY A 39 15.00 -13.36 -32.13
CA GLY A 39 13.69 -13.96 -32.37
C GLY A 39 12.64 -13.67 -31.28
N GLY A 40 12.96 -12.84 -30.29
CA GLY A 40 12.04 -12.44 -29.21
C GLY A 40 11.26 -11.15 -29.54
N ASN A 41 10.35 -10.77 -28.64
CA ASN A 41 9.58 -9.52 -28.74
C ASN A 41 10.16 -8.38 -27.90
N GLU A 42 11.29 -8.59 -27.23
CA GLU A 42 11.95 -7.54 -26.45
C GLU A 42 12.56 -6.48 -27.38
N ASN A 43 12.29 -5.22 -27.07
CA ASN A 43 12.87 -4.06 -27.74
C ASN A 43 14.25 -3.76 -27.13
N LEU A 44 15.30 -4.33 -27.73
CA LEU A 44 16.66 -4.31 -27.18
C LEU A 44 17.21 -2.88 -27.05
N GLU A 45 16.94 -2.03 -28.03
CA GLU A 45 17.37 -0.63 -28.05
C GLU A 45 16.69 0.18 -26.94
N ALA A 46 15.40 -0.08 -26.69
CA ALA A 46 14.68 0.57 -25.59
C ALA A 46 15.16 0.08 -24.22
N ILE A 47 15.44 -1.22 -24.08
CA ILE A 47 16.03 -1.78 -22.85
C ILE A 47 17.40 -1.14 -22.58
N ASP A 48 18.25 -1.05 -23.59
CA ASP A 48 19.58 -0.43 -23.47
C ASP A 48 19.46 1.06 -23.14
N PHE A 49 18.55 1.78 -23.79
CA PHE A 49 18.26 3.17 -23.46
C PHE A 49 17.82 3.37 -22.00
N ILE A 50 16.92 2.52 -21.47
CA ILE A 50 16.46 2.61 -20.09
C ILE A 50 17.61 2.36 -19.11
N LYS A 51 18.47 1.38 -19.39
CA LYS A 51 19.65 1.09 -18.58
C LYS A 51 20.60 2.28 -18.56
N GLN A 52 20.89 2.87 -19.74
CA GLN A 52 21.73 4.06 -19.85
C GLN A 52 21.10 5.27 -19.16
N PHE A 53 19.78 5.45 -19.29
CA PHE A 53 19.03 6.51 -18.61
C PHE A 53 19.21 6.43 -17.10
N ASN A 54 18.96 5.26 -16.50
CA ASN A 54 19.08 5.08 -15.06
C ASN A 54 20.54 5.15 -14.61
N GLN A 55 21.48 4.60 -15.36
CA GLN A 55 22.90 4.71 -15.03
C GLN A 55 23.35 6.18 -15.01
N ALA A 56 23.04 6.95 -16.07
CA ALA A 56 23.49 8.33 -16.19
C ALA A 56 22.92 9.26 -15.12
N ILE A 57 21.65 9.10 -14.73
CA ILE A 57 21.07 9.96 -13.68
C ILE A 57 21.71 9.70 -12.32
N HIS A 58 22.02 8.45 -11.98
CA HIS A 58 22.61 8.10 -10.68
C HIS A 58 24.12 8.38 -10.61
N GLU A 59 24.83 8.31 -11.75
CA GLU A 59 26.25 8.71 -11.82
C GLU A 59 26.43 10.22 -11.55
N GLU A 60 25.54 11.05 -12.10
CA GLU A 60 25.61 12.50 -11.96
C GLU A 60 24.89 13.01 -10.69
N TYR A 61 23.82 12.34 -10.26
CA TYR A 61 22.98 12.72 -9.13
C TYR A 61 22.64 11.49 -8.27
N PRO A 62 23.54 11.08 -7.35
CA PRO A 62 23.39 9.81 -6.62
C PRO A 62 22.13 9.66 -5.75
N ASP A 63 21.53 10.78 -5.33
CA ASP A 63 20.34 10.80 -4.47
C ASP A 63 19.02 10.89 -5.26
N VAL A 64 19.07 10.94 -6.60
CA VAL A 64 17.86 10.93 -7.44
C VAL A 64 17.12 9.61 -7.30
N ILE A 65 15.79 9.66 -7.36
CA ILE A 65 14.97 8.45 -7.44
C ILE A 65 14.37 8.27 -8.83
N SER A 66 14.32 7.03 -9.33
CA SER A 66 13.57 6.67 -10.53
C SER A 66 12.56 5.55 -10.25
N ILE A 67 11.34 5.76 -10.72
CA ILE A 67 10.19 4.91 -10.45
C ILE A 67 9.59 4.43 -11.77
N ALA A 68 9.41 3.12 -11.92
CA ALA A 68 8.75 2.53 -13.08
C ALA A 68 7.28 2.17 -12.78
N GLU A 69 6.39 2.47 -13.71
CA GLU A 69 5.13 1.75 -13.87
C GLU A 69 5.30 0.75 -15.02
N GLU A 70 5.33 -0.54 -14.68
CA GLU A 70 5.51 -1.64 -15.61
C GLU A 70 4.50 -2.75 -15.27
N SER A 71 3.69 -3.13 -16.25
CA SER A 71 2.48 -3.94 -16.07
C SER A 71 2.54 -5.33 -16.70
N THR A 72 3.72 -5.75 -17.17
CA THR A 72 3.96 -6.99 -17.94
C THR A 72 5.00 -7.91 -17.30
N SER A 73 4.99 -8.07 -15.97
CA SER A 73 5.83 -9.03 -15.22
C SER A 73 7.32 -9.08 -15.63
N PHE A 74 7.85 -8.01 -16.26
CA PHE A 74 9.22 -7.99 -16.72
C PHE A 74 10.13 -8.06 -15.50
N PRO A 75 11.13 -8.96 -15.49
CA PRO A 75 11.90 -9.23 -14.28
C PRO A 75 12.95 -8.13 -14.03
N GLN A 76 13.33 -7.97 -12.76
CA GLN A 76 14.48 -7.17 -12.35
C GLN A 76 14.39 -5.69 -12.74
N ILE A 77 13.19 -5.11 -12.62
CA ILE A 77 12.97 -3.69 -12.91
C ILE A 77 13.79 -2.80 -11.97
N THR A 78 13.85 -3.18 -10.70
CA THR A 78 14.50 -2.39 -9.63
C THR A 78 15.92 -2.86 -9.28
N ASN A 79 16.49 -3.76 -10.08
CA ASN A 79 17.86 -4.22 -9.92
C ASN A 79 18.83 -3.39 -10.77
N PRO A 80 20.11 -3.26 -10.38
CA PRO A 80 21.08 -2.49 -11.13
C PRO A 80 21.36 -3.10 -12.52
N PRO A 81 21.71 -2.27 -13.53
CA PRO A 81 22.07 -2.77 -14.85
C PRO A 81 23.23 -3.77 -14.86
N SER A 82 24.17 -3.65 -13.91
CA SER A 82 25.31 -4.57 -13.74
C SER A 82 24.90 -6.00 -13.37
N SER A 83 23.71 -6.21 -12.80
CA SER A 83 23.14 -7.53 -12.54
C SER A 83 22.07 -7.94 -13.56
N GLY A 84 21.91 -7.18 -14.64
CA GLY A 84 20.93 -7.45 -15.69
C GLY A 84 19.57 -6.74 -15.54
N GLY A 85 19.38 -5.94 -14.48
CA GLY A 85 18.15 -5.19 -14.26
C GLY A 85 18.03 -3.90 -15.08
N LEU A 86 16.90 -3.20 -14.97
CA LEU A 86 16.67 -1.92 -15.67
C LEU A 86 17.22 -0.69 -14.93
N GLY A 87 17.58 -0.84 -13.65
CA GLY A 87 18.18 0.22 -12.85
C GLY A 87 17.21 1.23 -12.25
N PHE A 88 15.90 0.94 -12.21
CA PHE A 88 14.99 1.77 -11.43
C PHE A 88 15.20 1.57 -9.94
N ASP A 89 14.92 2.55 -9.10
CA ASP A 89 14.95 2.34 -7.65
C ASP A 89 13.69 1.67 -7.13
N LEU A 90 12.56 2.00 -7.76
CA LEU A 90 11.24 1.60 -7.32
C LEU A 90 10.33 1.18 -8.49
N LYS A 91 9.36 0.31 -8.20
CA LYS A 91 8.32 -0.13 -9.14
C LYS A 91 6.93 0.04 -8.53
N TRP A 92 5.97 0.56 -9.28
CA TRP A 92 4.57 0.54 -8.86
C TRP A 92 4.05 -0.89 -8.79
N ASN A 93 3.43 -1.24 -7.66
CA ASN A 93 2.85 -2.57 -7.45
C ASN A 93 1.42 -2.63 -8.00
N MET A 94 1.32 -2.73 -9.32
CA MET A 94 0.03 -2.77 -10.03
C MET A 94 -0.81 -4.00 -9.64
N GLY A 95 -0.16 -5.13 -9.35
CA GLY A 95 -0.83 -6.35 -8.89
C GLY A 95 -1.52 -6.15 -7.54
N TRP A 96 -0.78 -5.63 -6.55
CA TRP A 96 -1.35 -5.33 -5.23
C TRP A 96 -2.47 -4.29 -5.31
N MET A 97 -2.28 -3.24 -6.13
CA MET A 97 -3.30 -2.20 -6.32
C MET A 97 -4.60 -2.82 -6.85
N HIS A 98 -4.52 -3.61 -7.93
CA HIS A 98 -5.68 -4.24 -8.55
C HIS A 98 -6.38 -5.21 -7.59
N ASP A 99 -5.60 -6.05 -6.91
CA ASP A 99 -6.16 -7.05 -6.00
C ASP A 99 -6.84 -6.39 -4.79
N VAL A 100 -6.17 -5.46 -4.12
CA VAL A 100 -6.73 -4.80 -2.94
C VAL A 100 -7.95 -3.95 -3.31
N LEU A 101 -7.91 -3.14 -4.39
CA LEU A 101 -9.10 -2.41 -4.82
C LEU A 101 -10.22 -3.36 -5.25
N GLY A 102 -9.89 -4.50 -5.89
CA GLY A 102 -10.86 -5.55 -6.22
C GLY A 102 -11.56 -6.14 -5.00
N TYR A 103 -10.83 -6.34 -3.91
CA TYR A 103 -11.39 -6.80 -2.64
C TYR A 103 -12.34 -5.76 -2.04
N PHE A 104 -11.90 -4.51 -1.93
CA PHE A 104 -12.71 -3.44 -1.32
C PHE A 104 -13.93 -3.06 -2.17
N SER A 105 -13.85 -3.26 -3.49
CA SER A 105 -14.97 -3.14 -4.46
C SER A 105 -15.96 -4.29 -4.42
N THR A 106 -15.68 -5.34 -3.67
CA THR A 106 -16.58 -6.48 -3.51
C THR A 106 -17.48 -6.29 -2.31
N GLU A 107 -18.78 -6.55 -2.49
CA GLU A 107 -19.75 -6.53 -1.40
C GLU A 107 -19.31 -7.44 -0.25
N PRO A 108 -19.48 -7.04 1.02
CA PRO A 108 -18.97 -7.77 2.18
C PRO A 108 -19.34 -9.25 2.22
N ILE A 109 -20.57 -9.61 1.83
CA ILE A 109 -21.04 -11.00 1.82
C ILE A 109 -20.22 -11.90 0.88
N HIS A 110 -19.56 -11.33 -0.13
CA HIS A 110 -18.76 -12.05 -1.12
C HIS A 110 -17.25 -11.98 -0.85
N ARG A 111 -16.78 -11.14 0.07
CA ARG A 111 -15.35 -10.92 0.34
C ARG A 111 -14.59 -12.19 0.77
N LYS A 112 -15.26 -13.13 1.46
CA LYS A 112 -14.63 -14.41 1.84
C LYS A 112 -14.10 -15.20 0.65
N HIS A 113 -14.75 -15.10 -0.51
CA HIS A 113 -14.34 -15.79 -1.74
C HIS A 113 -13.21 -15.09 -2.48
N LYS A 114 -12.84 -13.88 -2.05
CA LYS A 114 -11.78 -13.06 -2.63
C LYS A 114 -10.69 -12.71 -1.62
N HIS A 115 -10.65 -13.37 -0.46
CA HIS A 115 -9.69 -13.07 0.60
C HIS A 115 -8.23 -13.16 0.12
N ASN A 116 -7.97 -14.05 -0.86
CA ASN A 116 -6.67 -14.17 -1.51
C ASN A 116 -6.19 -12.86 -2.18
N GLN A 117 -7.08 -11.95 -2.55
CA GLN A 117 -6.70 -10.64 -3.09
C GLN A 117 -5.99 -9.75 -2.06
N LEU A 118 -6.17 -10.00 -0.76
CA LEU A 118 -5.45 -9.29 0.29
C LEU A 118 -4.10 -9.93 0.63
N THR A 119 -3.90 -11.20 0.28
CA THR A 119 -2.74 -11.99 0.73
C THR A 119 -1.77 -12.32 -0.39
N PHE A 120 -2.25 -12.42 -1.63
CA PHE A 120 -1.44 -12.81 -2.80
C PHE A 120 -0.27 -11.86 -3.05
N GLY A 121 -0.48 -10.55 -2.86
CA GLY A 121 0.58 -9.55 -2.98
C GLY A 121 1.82 -9.86 -2.13
N ALA A 122 1.66 -10.48 -0.97
CA ALA A 122 2.77 -10.82 -0.08
C ALA A 122 3.71 -11.89 -0.67
N MET A 123 3.24 -12.71 -1.61
CA MET A 123 4.04 -13.77 -2.24
C MET A 123 5.19 -13.24 -3.08
N TYR A 124 5.04 -12.03 -3.63
CA TYR A 124 6.05 -11.38 -4.46
C TYR A 124 6.46 -10.01 -3.94
N GLN A 125 5.93 -9.54 -2.80
CA GLN A 125 6.15 -8.19 -2.25
C GLN A 125 7.63 -7.79 -2.10
N PHE A 126 8.55 -8.75 -2.03
CA PHE A 126 9.98 -8.53 -1.87
C PHE A 126 10.80 -8.93 -3.11
N SER A 127 10.16 -9.15 -4.26
CA SER A 127 10.85 -9.42 -5.54
C SER A 127 11.35 -8.15 -6.23
N GLU A 128 10.76 -7.00 -5.89
CA GLU A 128 11.12 -5.67 -6.40
C GLU A 128 10.94 -4.66 -5.26
N ASN A 129 11.56 -3.49 -5.37
CA ASN A 129 11.33 -2.40 -4.44
C ASN A 129 10.00 -1.69 -4.75
N PHE A 130 8.90 -2.24 -4.24
CA PHE A 130 7.57 -1.77 -4.60
C PHE A 130 7.14 -0.44 -3.97
N VAL A 131 6.27 0.27 -4.70
CA VAL A 131 5.44 1.39 -4.25
C VAL A 131 3.97 0.99 -4.35
N GLN A 132 3.25 1.11 -3.24
CA GLN A 132 1.81 0.89 -3.18
C GLN A 132 1.13 2.18 -3.61
N ALA A 133 0.71 2.22 -4.87
CA ALA A 133 0.20 3.43 -5.51
C ALA A 133 -1.30 3.32 -5.81
N PHE A 134 -2.07 4.29 -5.31
CA PHE A 134 -3.41 4.60 -5.82
C PHE A 134 -3.30 5.89 -6.61
N SER A 135 -3.19 5.76 -7.93
CA SER A 135 -2.92 6.85 -8.86
C SER A 135 -4.19 7.51 -9.39
N HIS A 136 -4.00 8.53 -10.23
CA HIS A 136 -5.07 9.20 -10.96
C HIS A 136 -5.85 8.25 -11.89
N ASP A 137 -5.17 7.27 -12.50
CA ASP A 137 -5.80 6.30 -13.41
C ASP A 137 -6.87 5.47 -12.74
N GLU A 138 -6.84 5.33 -11.41
CA GLU A 138 -7.79 4.51 -10.67
C GLU A 138 -9.07 5.25 -10.28
N VAL A 139 -9.15 6.57 -10.50
CA VAL A 139 -10.28 7.41 -10.08
C VAL A 139 -10.90 8.22 -11.22
N VAL A 140 -10.83 7.67 -12.43
CA VAL A 140 -11.32 8.26 -13.69
C VAL A 140 -12.01 7.22 -14.58
N HIS A 141 -12.54 7.67 -15.72
CA HIS A 141 -13.05 6.83 -16.82
C HIS A 141 -14.12 5.82 -16.39
N GLY A 142 -14.98 6.19 -15.44
CA GLY A 142 -16.06 5.34 -14.95
C GLY A 142 -15.63 4.31 -13.91
N LYS A 143 -14.35 4.31 -13.49
CA LYS A 143 -13.85 3.42 -12.42
C LYS A 143 -14.37 3.83 -11.03
N GLY A 144 -14.89 5.06 -10.87
CA GLY A 144 -15.31 5.65 -9.61
C GLY A 144 -14.15 6.15 -8.75
N SER A 145 -14.40 7.14 -7.89
CA SER A 145 -13.45 7.58 -6.86
C SER A 145 -13.18 6.47 -5.82
N LEU A 146 -12.08 6.56 -5.06
CA LEU A 146 -11.72 5.51 -4.08
C LEU A 146 -12.82 5.28 -3.04
N VAL A 147 -13.43 6.35 -2.50
CA VAL A 147 -14.56 6.21 -1.56
C VAL A 147 -15.73 5.51 -2.24
N ASN A 148 -15.93 5.76 -3.54
CA ASN A 148 -17.02 5.16 -4.27
C ASN A 148 -16.81 3.67 -4.58
N LYS A 149 -15.56 3.22 -4.62
CA LYS A 149 -15.21 1.79 -4.70
C LYS A 149 -15.53 1.02 -3.43
N MET A 150 -15.74 1.69 -2.28
CA MET A 150 -16.15 0.99 -1.07
C MET A 150 -17.59 0.50 -1.26
N SER A 151 -17.77 -0.78 -1.56
CA SER A 151 -19.06 -1.39 -1.93
C SER A 151 -19.97 -1.61 -0.71
N LEU A 152 -20.35 -0.50 -0.07
CA LEU A 152 -21.17 -0.45 1.14
C LEU A 152 -22.35 0.50 0.93
N ALA A 153 -23.49 0.20 1.56
CA ALA A 153 -24.74 0.91 1.33
C ALA A 153 -24.75 2.35 1.87
N TYR A 154 -24.08 2.59 3.01
CA TYR A 154 -24.11 3.88 3.71
C TYR A 154 -22.82 4.66 3.49
N GLN A 155 -22.92 5.98 3.25
CA GLN A 155 -21.77 6.85 2.99
C GLN A 155 -20.74 6.85 4.13
N ASP A 156 -21.19 6.88 5.38
CA ASP A 156 -20.29 6.85 6.55
C ASP A 156 -19.49 5.54 6.62
N ASP A 157 -20.13 4.41 6.33
CA ASP A 157 -19.46 3.11 6.27
C ASP A 157 -18.44 3.07 5.12
N ARG A 158 -18.72 3.72 3.98
CA ARG A 158 -17.76 3.85 2.87
C ARG A 158 -16.54 4.67 3.27
N ILE A 159 -16.72 5.77 3.97
CA ILE A 159 -15.59 6.57 4.47
C ILE A 159 -14.80 5.79 5.53
N ALA A 160 -15.46 5.03 6.42
CA ALA A 160 -14.78 4.17 7.38
C ALA A 160 -13.96 3.08 6.69
N ASN A 161 -14.52 2.41 5.68
CA ASN A 161 -13.81 1.39 4.90
C ASN A 161 -12.64 1.99 4.10
N LEU A 162 -12.77 3.23 3.62
CA LEU A 162 -11.67 3.96 3.00
C LEU A 162 -10.56 4.28 4.00
N ARG A 163 -10.89 4.70 5.24
CA ARG A 163 -9.91 4.86 6.32
C ARG A 163 -9.13 3.56 6.55
N ALA A 164 -9.84 2.43 6.59
CA ALA A 164 -9.22 1.11 6.74
C ALA A 164 -8.32 0.72 5.56
N LEU A 165 -8.76 0.97 4.32
CA LEU A 165 -7.95 0.76 3.11
C LEU A 165 -6.65 1.57 3.15
N LEU A 166 -6.73 2.86 3.50
CA LEU A 166 -5.54 3.72 3.54
C LEU A 166 -4.60 3.36 4.69
N ALA A 167 -5.13 2.97 5.85
CA ALA A 167 -4.30 2.42 6.92
C ALA A 167 -3.61 1.12 6.50
N LEU A 168 -4.30 0.23 5.76
CA LEU A 168 -3.68 -0.95 5.15
C LEU A 168 -2.57 -0.54 4.17
N GLN A 169 -2.82 0.43 3.28
CA GLN A 169 -1.80 0.92 2.34
C GLN A 169 -0.55 1.42 3.08
N TRP A 170 -0.71 2.25 4.12
CA TRP A 170 0.40 2.83 4.89
C TRP A 170 1.16 1.80 5.71
N THR A 171 0.49 0.74 6.18
CA THR A 171 1.12 -0.33 6.97
C THR A 171 1.69 -1.46 6.13
N TRP A 172 1.22 -1.68 4.91
CA TRP A 172 1.77 -2.68 4.00
C TRP A 172 3.26 -2.43 3.71
N PRO A 173 4.10 -3.44 3.40
CA PRO A 173 5.47 -3.18 2.95
C PRO A 173 5.54 -2.36 1.64
N GLY A 174 6.67 -1.72 1.36
CA GLY A 174 6.87 -0.82 0.20
C GLY A 174 6.51 0.65 0.43
N LYS A 175 6.93 1.54 -0.48
CA LYS A 175 6.65 2.99 -0.38
C LYS A 175 5.20 3.32 -0.74
N LYS A 176 4.76 4.58 -0.53
CA LYS A 176 3.35 5.00 -0.66
C LYS A 176 3.17 6.06 -1.74
N THR A 177 2.07 5.98 -2.48
CA THR A 177 1.62 7.06 -3.37
C THR A 177 0.09 7.11 -3.35
N LEU A 178 -0.46 8.30 -3.14
CA LEU A 178 -1.90 8.54 -3.11
C LEU A 178 -2.20 9.80 -3.93
N PHE A 179 -3.16 9.69 -4.86
CA PHE A 179 -3.55 10.79 -5.72
C PHE A 179 -4.47 11.80 -4.99
N MET A 180 -4.36 13.08 -5.37
CA MET A 180 -5.14 14.17 -4.78
C MET A 180 -6.66 13.92 -4.86
N GLY A 181 -7.40 14.40 -3.87
CA GLY A 181 -8.84 14.12 -3.70
C GLY A 181 -9.12 12.84 -2.92
N CYS A 182 -8.21 11.86 -2.96
CA CYS A 182 -8.38 10.61 -2.22
C CYS A 182 -8.20 10.81 -0.70
N GLU A 183 -7.37 11.79 -0.30
CA GLU A 183 -6.99 12.06 1.08
C GLU A 183 -8.10 12.61 1.96
N PHE A 184 -9.17 13.13 1.34
CA PHE A 184 -10.38 13.55 2.03
C PHE A 184 -11.62 12.85 1.48
N GLY A 185 -11.46 11.80 0.66
CA GLY A 185 -12.57 10.96 0.22
C GLY A 185 -13.54 11.67 -0.73
N GLN A 186 -13.01 12.32 -1.78
CA GLN A 186 -13.83 12.97 -2.79
C GLN A 186 -14.86 12.00 -3.41
N TRP A 187 -16.11 12.45 -3.52
CA TRP A 187 -17.18 11.65 -4.14
C TRP A 187 -17.05 11.60 -5.66
N GLY A 188 -16.86 12.73 -6.34
CA GLY A 188 -16.69 12.75 -7.79
C GLY A 188 -15.41 12.01 -8.22
N GLU A 189 -15.46 11.37 -9.40
CA GLU A 189 -14.22 11.03 -10.11
C GLU A 189 -13.38 12.28 -10.34
N TRP A 190 -12.07 12.10 -10.49
CA TRP A 190 -11.21 13.22 -10.83
C TRP A 190 -11.57 13.76 -12.21
N ASN A 191 -11.78 15.08 -12.29
CA ASN A 191 -11.99 15.79 -13.53
C ASN A 191 -10.90 16.85 -13.69
N HIS A 192 -10.04 16.69 -14.70
CA HIS A 192 -8.96 17.63 -14.99
C HIS A 192 -9.45 19.03 -15.39
N GLU A 193 -10.71 19.18 -15.79
CA GLU A 193 -11.32 20.47 -16.13
C GLU A 193 -11.94 21.19 -14.93
N SER A 194 -11.94 20.58 -13.74
CA SER A 194 -12.58 21.13 -12.53
C SER A 194 -11.64 21.12 -11.33
N ALA A 195 -11.90 22.01 -10.38
CA ALA A 195 -11.24 21.95 -9.07
C ALA A 195 -11.71 20.71 -8.31
N LEU A 196 -10.89 20.25 -7.35
CA LEU A 196 -11.31 19.25 -6.37
C LEU A 196 -12.47 19.78 -5.51
N ASP A 197 -13.28 18.87 -4.97
CA ASP A 197 -14.47 19.18 -4.17
C ASP A 197 -14.11 19.63 -2.74
N TRP A 198 -13.37 20.75 -2.60
CA TRP A 198 -12.84 21.22 -1.32
C TRP A 198 -13.90 21.47 -0.24
N ALA A 199 -15.14 21.78 -0.63
CA ALA A 199 -16.26 21.95 0.29
C ALA A 199 -16.58 20.69 1.12
N LEU A 200 -16.13 19.51 0.68
CA LEU A 200 -16.25 18.28 1.46
C LEU A 200 -15.50 18.36 2.79
N LEU A 201 -14.44 19.18 2.88
CA LEU A 201 -13.72 19.41 4.13
C LEU A 201 -14.52 20.18 5.18
N ASP A 202 -15.74 20.66 4.89
CA ASP A 202 -16.63 21.23 5.92
C ASP A 202 -17.39 20.14 6.70
N PHE A 203 -17.31 18.88 6.27
CA PHE A 203 -18.01 17.75 6.88
C PHE A 203 -17.05 16.92 7.76
N PRO A 204 -17.46 16.54 8.99
CA PRO A 204 -16.58 15.83 9.94
C PRO A 204 -15.97 14.53 9.42
N SER A 205 -16.70 13.76 8.62
CA SER A 205 -16.22 12.47 8.09
C SER A 205 -15.03 12.62 7.12
N HIS A 206 -15.08 13.65 6.28
CA HIS A 206 -14.00 13.98 5.33
C HIS A 206 -12.80 14.62 6.04
N GLN A 207 -13.03 15.49 7.03
CA GLN A 207 -11.98 16.01 7.91
C GLN A 207 -11.27 14.89 8.66
N GLY A 208 -12.02 13.92 9.19
CA GLY A 208 -11.49 12.77 9.92
C GLY A 208 -10.60 11.88 9.06
N LEU A 209 -10.95 11.67 7.79
CA LEU A 209 -10.11 10.95 6.83
C LEU A 209 -8.80 11.71 6.53
N SER A 210 -8.87 13.04 6.37
CA SER A 210 -7.68 13.88 6.18
C SER A 210 -6.77 13.87 7.42
N ALA A 211 -7.36 13.94 8.62
CA ALA A 211 -6.66 13.84 9.90
C ALA A 211 -5.97 12.47 10.06
N LEU A 212 -6.64 11.38 9.69
CA LEU A 212 -6.06 10.05 9.68
C LEU A 212 -4.78 9.99 8.84
N LEU A 213 -4.82 10.52 7.61
CA LEU A 213 -3.64 10.52 6.74
C LEU A 213 -2.52 11.41 7.26
N LYS A 214 -2.85 12.53 7.90
CA LYS A 214 -1.84 13.36 8.57
C LYS A 214 -1.11 12.56 9.65
N ASP A 215 -1.83 11.82 10.49
CA ASP A 215 -1.24 11.06 11.58
C ASP A 215 -0.54 9.78 11.09
N LEU A 216 -1.06 9.10 10.06
CA LEU A 216 -0.36 8.02 9.37
C LEU A 216 0.96 8.50 8.74
N ASN A 217 0.97 9.68 8.10
CA ASN A 217 2.20 10.25 7.54
C ASN A 217 3.21 10.64 8.64
N LYS A 218 2.72 11.17 9.77
CA LYS A 218 3.58 11.46 10.92
C LYS A 218 4.22 10.17 11.44
N LEU A 219 3.43 9.14 11.69
CA LEU A 219 3.91 7.84 12.15
C LEU A 219 4.89 7.21 11.15
N TYR A 220 4.58 7.23 9.85
CA TYR A 220 5.44 6.69 8.81
C TYR A 220 6.83 7.35 8.78
N LYS A 221 6.90 8.66 9.05
CA LYS A 221 8.15 9.43 9.08
C LYS A 221 8.92 9.32 10.39
N GLU A 222 8.23 9.32 11.53
CA GLU A 222 8.84 9.43 12.86
C GLU A 222 9.16 8.05 13.47
N HIS A 223 8.42 7.01 13.09
CA HIS A 223 8.62 5.68 13.65
C HIS A 223 9.90 5.03 13.08
N PRO A 224 10.80 4.50 13.94
CA PRO A 224 12.15 4.07 13.55
C PRO A 224 12.18 2.95 12.49
N ALA A 225 11.13 2.12 12.46
CA ALA A 225 11.03 0.96 11.58
C ALA A 225 9.97 1.08 10.49
N TRP A 226 9.12 2.10 10.47
CA TRP A 226 7.93 2.02 9.60
C TRP A 226 8.29 2.16 8.12
N ALA A 227 9.05 3.20 7.77
CA ALA A 227 9.50 3.45 6.40
C ALA A 227 10.83 2.80 6.03
N LEU A 228 11.74 2.63 7.01
CA LEU A 228 13.16 2.30 6.75
C LEU A 228 13.38 0.92 6.14
N ILE A 229 12.51 -0.03 6.47
CA ILE A 229 12.69 -1.46 6.20
C ILE A 229 11.55 -2.04 5.34
N ASP A 230 10.84 -1.17 4.62
CA ASP A 230 9.69 -1.51 3.78
C ASP A 230 9.98 -2.58 2.72
N HIS A 231 11.25 -2.78 2.36
CA HIS A 231 11.69 -3.71 1.32
C HIS A 231 12.51 -4.89 1.87
N VAL A 232 12.56 -5.08 3.19
CA VAL A 232 13.31 -6.16 3.83
C VAL A 232 12.37 -7.31 4.22
N ALA A 233 12.51 -8.47 3.57
CA ALA A 233 11.55 -9.56 3.68
C ALA A 233 11.38 -10.12 5.10
N ASP A 234 12.45 -10.22 5.89
CA ASP A 234 12.41 -10.74 7.27
C ASP A 234 11.74 -9.77 8.26
N LYS A 235 11.40 -8.56 7.81
CA LYS A 235 10.73 -7.53 8.61
C LYS A 235 9.21 -7.57 8.51
N PHE A 236 8.65 -8.45 7.69
CA PHE A 236 7.22 -8.67 7.60
C PHE A 236 6.88 -10.10 8.00
N CYS A 237 5.84 -10.27 8.82
CA CYS A 237 5.35 -11.59 9.20
C CYS A 237 3.84 -11.58 9.40
N TRP A 238 3.14 -12.51 8.78
CA TRP A 238 1.73 -12.73 9.07
C TRP A 238 1.55 -13.24 10.50
N ILE A 239 0.59 -12.67 11.22
CA ILE A 239 0.04 -13.28 12.44
C ILE A 239 -1.04 -14.26 12.00
N ASP A 240 -2.05 -13.75 11.29
CA ASP A 240 -3.03 -14.57 10.58
C ASP A 240 -3.56 -13.86 9.33
N CYS A 241 -3.61 -14.60 8.24
CA CYS A 241 -4.08 -14.17 6.93
C CYS A 241 -5.09 -15.16 6.32
N ASN A 242 -5.63 -16.09 7.12
CA ASN A 242 -6.54 -17.13 6.67
C ASN A 242 -7.99 -16.93 7.14
N ASP A 243 -8.28 -15.89 7.92
CA ASP A 243 -9.63 -15.59 8.43
C ASP A 243 -10.53 -14.93 7.38
N ALA A 244 -10.77 -15.66 6.29
CA ALA A 244 -11.62 -15.23 5.17
C ALA A 244 -13.09 -15.03 5.60
N ASP A 245 -13.60 -15.88 6.49
CA ASP A 245 -14.98 -15.81 6.99
C ASP A 245 -15.17 -14.62 7.93
N GLY A 246 -14.19 -14.34 8.81
CA GLY A 246 -14.20 -13.17 9.68
C GLY A 246 -13.87 -11.86 8.96
N GLN A 247 -13.28 -11.95 7.76
CA GLN A 247 -12.78 -10.83 6.95
C GLN A 247 -11.71 -10.03 7.71
N THR A 248 -10.86 -10.75 8.45
CA THR A 248 -9.77 -10.16 9.21
C THR A 248 -8.42 -10.58 8.64
N LEU A 249 -7.42 -9.72 8.81
CA LEU A 249 -6.03 -10.07 8.58
C LEU A 249 -5.18 -9.35 9.63
N SER A 250 -4.03 -9.93 9.95
CA SER A 250 -3.10 -9.33 10.89
C SER A 250 -1.66 -9.70 10.58
N PHE A 251 -0.76 -8.76 10.78
CA PHE A 251 0.65 -8.93 10.52
C PHE A 251 1.51 -8.04 11.42
N LEU A 252 2.78 -8.39 11.46
CA LEU A 252 3.84 -7.67 12.16
C LEU A 252 4.76 -6.99 11.15
N LYS A 253 5.21 -5.80 11.51
CA LYS A 253 6.41 -5.18 10.96
C LYS A 253 7.46 -5.09 12.06
N PHE A 254 8.51 -5.90 11.97
CA PHE A 254 9.58 -5.93 12.95
C PHE A 254 10.53 -4.78 12.74
N GLY A 255 10.97 -4.09 13.80
CA GLY A 255 12.02 -3.09 13.67
C GLY A 255 13.42 -3.62 13.92
N THR A 256 14.32 -2.72 14.35
CA THR A 256 15.66 -3.09 14.81
C THR A 256 15.59 -3.67 16.22
N TYR A 257 14.79 -3.06 17.09
CA TYR A 257 14.55 -3.51 18.45
C TYR A 257 13.12 -4.04 18.65
N PRO A 258 12.85 -4.86 19.67
CA PRO A 258 11.50 -5.36 19.96
C PRO A 258 10.43 -4.27 20.10
N GLU A 259 10.78 -3.14 20.72
CA GLU A 259 9.91 -1.97 20.90
C GLU A 259 9.54 -1.25 19.59
N ASP A 260 10.30 -1.49 18.53
CA ASP A 260 10.05 -0.93 17.20
C ASP A 260 9.11 -1.84 16.39
N THR A 261 8.64 -2.97 16.96
CA THR A 261 7.72 -3.86 16.28
C THR A 261 6.31 -3.26 16.27
N ILE A 262 5.73 -3.17 15.08
CA ILE A 262 4.34 -2.76 14.87
C ILE A 262 3.48 -3.99 14.63
N MET A 263 2.37 -4.10 15.34
CA MET A 263 1.29 -5.04 15.06
C MET A 263 0.16 -4.32 14.34
N VAL A 264 -0.32 -4.91 13.26
CA VAL A 264 -1.44 -4.39 12.47
C VAL A 264 -2.54 -5.43 12.49
N ALA A 265 -3.72 -5.06 12.97
CA ALA A 265 -4.90 -5.90 12.99
C ALA A 265 -6.03 -5.21 12.22
N CYS A 266 -6.52 -5.86 11.18
CA CYS A 266 -7.51 -5.33 10.26
C CYS A 266 -8.84 -6.09 10.41
N ASN A 267 -9.94 -5.37 10.41
CA ASN A 267 -11.29 -5.91 10.35
C ASN A 267 -12.06 -5.24 9.21
N PHE A 268 -12.28 -5.99 8.14
CA PHE A 268 -13.01 -5.53 6.96
C PHE A 268 -14.42 -6.11 6.88
N SER A 269 -15.01 -6.48 8.03
CA SER A 269 -16.41 -6.88 8.18
C SER A 269 -17.27 -5.78 8.81
N ASP A 270 -18.58 -6.03 8.86
CA ASP A 270 -19.61 -5.15 9.41
C ASP A 270 -19.82 -5.28 10.92
N SER A 271 -19.06 -6.15 11.58
CA SER A 271 -19.19 -6.46 13.00
C SER A 271 -17.90 -6.19 13.78
N LEU A 272 -18.02 -5.92 15.08
CA LEU A 272 -16.89 -5.85 15.99
C LEU A 272 -16.24 -7.24 16.11
N ARG A 273 -14.93 -7.33 15.92
CA ARG A 273 -14.18 -8.60 16.02
C ARG A 273 -13.29 -8.58 17.23
N HIS A 274 -13.63 -9.35 18.26
CA HIS A 274 -12.73 -9.67 19.37
C HIS A 274 -12.00 -10.97 19.04
N ARG A 275 -10.67 -10.92 19.10
CA ARG A 275 -9.81 -12.09 18.94
C ARG A 275 -8.61 -12.02 19.88
N ASP A 276 -8.01 -13.17 20.11
CA ASP A 276 -6.64 -13.29 20.58
C ASP A 276 -5.69 -13.28 19.37
N TRP A 277 -4.72 -12.37 19.40
CA TRP A 277 -3.74 -12.14 18.34
C TRP A 277 -2.37 -12.61 18.80
N GLY A 278 -1.72 -13.48 18.03
CA GLY A 278 -0.35 -13.91 18.31
C GLY A 278 0.63 -12.74 18.37
N CYS A 279 1.52 -12.78 19.38
CA CYS A 279 2.45 -11.71 19.66
C CYS A 279 3.88 -12.24 19.92
N PRO A 280 4.92 -11.65 19.30
CA PRO A 280 6.29 -12.13 19.43
C PRO A 280 6.99 -11.67 20.71
N HIS A 281 6.49 -10.63 21.38
CA HIS A 281 7.15 -9.97 22.50
C HIS A 281 6.18 -9.77 23.67
N ALA A 282 6.52 -10.34 24.82
CA ALA A 282 5.77 -10.13 26.06
C ALA A 282 5.91 -8.68 26.54
N GLY A 283 4.86 -8.15 27.17
CA GLY A 283 4.86 -6.80 27.74
C GLY A 283 3.53 -6.08 27.55
N GLU A 284 3.56 -4.75 27.70
CA GLU A 284 2.41 -3.91 27.42
C GLU A 284 2.49 -3.36 25.99
N TRP A 285 1.43 -3.54 25.23
CA TRP A 285 1.26 -2.98 23.89
C TRP A 285 0.27 -1.82 23.93
N GLN A 286 0.60 -0.74 23.25
CA GLN A 286 -0.28 0.43 23.14
C GLN A 286 -0.79 0.59 21.71
N VAL A 287 -2.01 1.09 21.58
CA VAL A 287 -2.58 1.51 20.30
C VAL A 287 -1.89 2.80 19.86
N LEU A 288 -1.14 2.73 18.75
CA LEU A 288 -0.58 3.90 18.07
C LEU A 288 -1.66 4.64 17.27
N LEU A 289 -2.54 3.87 16.63
CA LEU A 289 -3.60 4.40 15.78
C LEU A 289 -4.76 3.41 15.70
N ASP A 290 -5.98 3.92 15.76
CA ASP A 290 -7.21 3.19 15.50
C ASP A 290 -8.03 4.00 14.49
N THR A 291 -8.29 3.43 13.31
CA THR A 291 -9.03 4.15 12.25
C THR A 291 -10.50 4.38 12.59
N ASP A 292 -11.04 3.73 13.62
CA ASP A 292 -12.36 4.00 14.17
C ASP A 292 -12.33 4.99 15.36
N SER A 293 -11.19 5.62 15.67
CA SER A 293 -11.13 6.67 16.70
C SER A 293 -12.09 7.83 16.38
N PRO A 294 -12.75 8.44 17.38
CA PRO A 294 -13.49 9.69 17.21
C PRO A 294 -12.66 10.84 16.60
N ASP A 295 -11.33 10.82 16.78
CA ASP A 295 -10.42 11.79 16.15
C ASP A 295 -10.46 11.75 14.62
N TYR A 296 -10.86 10.60 14.05
CA TYR A 296 -11.01 10.38 12.62
C TYR A 296 -12.48 10.23 12.20
N ALA A 297 -13.41 10.73 13.03
CA ALA A 297 -14.86 10.58 12.87
C ALA A 297 -15.32 9.11 12.84
N GLY A 298 -14.62 8.24 13.56
CA GLY A 298 -15.09 6.89 13.88
C GLY A 298 -15.93 6.85 15.16
N GLN A 299 -16.37 5.65 15.54
CA GLN A 299 -17.28 5.43 16.66
C GLN A 299 -16.56 5.07 17.97
N GLY A 300 -15.27 4.73 17.93
CA GLY A 300 -14.45 4.38 19.09
C GLY A 300 -14.89 3.09 19.78
N SER A 301 -15.45 2.14 19.04
CA SER A 301 -16.16 0.99 19.63
C SER A 301 -15.24 -0.12 20.17
N ALA A 302 -13.95 -0.09 19.83
CA ALA A 302 -13.02 -1.19 20.12
C ALA A 302 -12.27 -1.05 21.46
N GLY A 303 -12.73 -0.15 22.35
CA GLY A 303 -12.41 -0.17 23.78
C GLY A 303 -11.03 0.37 24.16
N ALA A 304 -10.26 -0.43 24.92
CA ALA A 304 -9.01 -0.01 25.55
C ALA A 304 -7.92 0.38 24.54
N THR A 305 -6.94 1.17 25.01
CA THR A 305 -5.79 1.65 24.22
C THR A 305 -4.46 1.01 24.64
N ARG A 306 -4.48 0.16 25.68
CA ARG A 306 -3.32 -0.59 26.18
C ARG A 306 -3.74 -2.00 26.52
N PHE A 307 -2.87 -2.96 26.20
CA PHE A 307 -3.11 -4.38 26.34
C PHE A 307 -1.87 -5.06 26.88
N SER A 308 -2.01 -5.86 27.94
CA SER A 308 -0.92 -6.71 28.44
C SER A 308 -0.98 -8.07 27.75
N THR A 309 0.18 -8.61 27.39
CA THR A 309 0.26 -9.95 26.82
C THR A 309 -0.11 -11.03 27.83
N PHE A 310 -0.70 -12.13 27.36
CA PHE A 310 -0.84 -13.37 28.12
C PHE A 310 0.17 -14.42 27.65
N ASP A 311 0.65 -15.27 28.57
CA ASP A 311 1.82 -16.15 28.38
C ASP A 311 1.50 -17.50 27.69
N HIS A 312 0.40 -17.60 26.95
CA HIS A 312 0.02 -18.80 26.20
C HIS A 312 0.28 -18.61 24.70
N PRO A 313 0.86 -19.61 24.01
CA PRO A 313 1.07 -19.53 22.57
C PRO A 313 -0.24 -19.31 21.79
N CYS A 314 -0.19 -18.42 20.81
CA CYS A 314 -1.32 -18.05 19.95
C CYS A 314 -0.79 -17.75 18.54
N ASP A 315 -1.46 -18.22 17.48
CA ASP A 315 -1.03 -18.04 16.08
C ASP A 315 0.45 -18.37 15.81
N SER A 316 0.95 -19.46 16.42
CA SER A 316 2.37 -19.88 16.37
C SER A 316 3.39 -18.89 16.97
N MET A 317 2.93 -17.91 17.74
CA MET A 317 3.74 -16.95 18.48
C MET A 317 3.81 -17.32 19.98
N PRO A 318 4.85 -16.87 20.72
CA PRO A 318 5.07 -17.28 22.12
C PRO A 318 4.04 -16.74 23.12
N CYS A 319 3.42 -15.59 22.84
CA CYS A 319 2.40 -14.97 23.68
C CYS A 319 1.25 -14.42 22.81
N GLY A 320 0.23 -13.83 23.41
CA GLY A 320 -0.85 -13.21 22.67
C GLY A 320 -1.43 -11.96 23.34
N LEU A 321 -2.20 -11.20 22.56
CA LEU A 321 -2.96 -10.03 23.00
C LEU A 321 -4.45 -10.26 22.72
N SER A 322 -5.31 -9.98 23.69
CA SER A 322 -6.75 -10.09 23.52
C SER A 322 -7.38 -8.70 23.36
N PHE A 323 -7.88 -8.39 22.17
CA PHE A 323 -8.54 -7.11 21.91
C PHE A 323 -9.53 -7.16 20.76
N ALA A 324 -10.43 -6.19 20.74
CA ALA A 324 -11.38 -6.00 19.66
C ALA A 324 -10.87 -5.04 18.57
N VAL A 325 -11.33 -5.22 17.34
CA VAL A 325 -11.14 -4.30 16.22
C VAL A 325 -12.53 -3.95 15.66
N SER A 326 -12.85 -2.66 15.57
CA SER A 326 -14.13 -2.16 15.09
C SER A 326 -14.42 -2.61 13.66
N ARG A 327 -15.70 -2.61 13.27
CA ARG A 327 -16.09 -2.83 11.87
C ARG A 327 -15.40 -1.82 10.94
N TRP A 328 -15.06 -2.24 9.72
CA TRP A 328 -14.40 -1.41 8.71
C TRP A 328 -13.20 -0.62 9.24
N SER A 329 -12.33 -1.25 10.03
CA SER A 329 -11.26 -0.55 10.72
C SER A 329 -9.94 -1.31 10.77
N VAL A 330 -8.88 -0.57 11.04
CA VAL A 330 -7.53 -1.09 11.28
C VAL A 330 -7.03 -0.52 12.59
N ARG A 331 -6.44 -1.38 13.41
CA ARG A 331 -5.76 -1.01 14.64
C ARG A 331 -4.28 -1.32 14.52
N ILE A 332 -3.47 -0.34 14.89
CA ILE A 332 -2.01 -0.36 14.82
C ILE A 332 -1.48 -0.23 16.24
N LEU A 333 -0.67 -1.20 16.68
CA LEU A 333 -0.12 -1.25 18.03
C LEU A 333 1.40 -1.32 17.98
N SER A 334 2.04 -0.83 19.04
CA SER A 334 3.47 -1.07 19.29
C SER A 334 3.70 -1.50 20.73
N LEU A 335 4.80 -2.20 20.96
CA LEU A 335 5.26 -2.53 22.30
C LEU A 335 5.72 -1.25 23.03
N LEU A 336 5.35 -1.10 24.30
CA LEU A 336 5.83 -0.02 25.16
C LEU A 336 7.29 -0.28 25.56
N LYS A 337 8.12 0.76 25.45
CA LYS A 337 9.46 0.75 26.02
C LYS A 337 9.36 0.58 27.54
N SER A 338 10.04 -0.44 28.06
CA SER A 338 10.13 -0.73 29.49
C SER A 338 11.04 0.22 30.25
#